data_AF-A0AAF1AYC0-F1
#
_entry.id   AF-A0AAF1AYC0-F1
#
_cell.length_a   1.000
_cell.length_b   1.000
_cell.length_c   1.000
_cell.angle_alpha   90.00
_cell.angle_beta   90.00
_cell.angle_gamma   90.00
#
_symmetry.space_group_name_H-M   'P 1'
#
loop_
_entity.id
_entity.type
_entity.pdbx_description
1 polymer ?
#
loop_
_entity_poly.entity_id
_entity_poly.type
_entity_poly.pdbx_seq_one_letter_code
_entity_poly.pdbx_strand_id
1 'polypeptide(L)'
;MESSLNLITLVALSIVLFSALVQLVSADFTQLFKPNWAPDHIVTQGETIWLTLDNTTGCGFESRSKYLFGKASLQLKLVEGDSAGIVTAFYMSSEGPNHDELDFEFLGNISGEPYLVQTNVYVNGSGNREQRHTLWFDPTTDFHTYSFFWNHRSIVFLIDDIPIRIFANKEKIGVSYPKAQAMGIHGSLWNADDWATQGGRVKTNWTNAPFVSMFRSFNIDACELLPESDGLAGKCGKLGQFWSDKPGMNRLNKQQRKQLKWVITNHLVYDYCKDVPRFLELPKECLK
;
A
#
# COMPACT_ATOMS: atom_id res chain seq x y z
N MET A 1 -39.03 -29.83 -44.75
CA MET A 1 -38.06 -29.89 -43.63
C MET A 1 -36.94 -28.91 -43.94
N GLU A 2 -37.28 -27.63 -44.01
CA GLU A 2 -36.38 -26.52 -44.37
C GLU A 2 -37.00 -25.25 -43.77
N SER A 3 -36.76 -24.98 -42.49
CA SER A 3 -37.03 -23.65 -41.91
C SER A 3 -36.33 -23.38 -40.58
N SER A 4 -35.55 -24.34 -40.05
CA SER A 4 -34.90 -24.23 -38.73
C SER A 4 -33.44 -23.78 -38.78
N LEU A 5 -32.84 -23.57 -39.97
CA LEU A 5 -31.40 -23.31 -40.09
C LEU A 5 -30.99 -21.82 -40.11
N ASN A 6 -31.95 -20.88 -40.10
CA ASN A 6 -31.67 -19.44 -40.23
C ASN A 6 -31.86 -18.62 -38.94
N LEU A 7 -32.24 -19.23 -37.82
CA LEU A 7 -32.42 -18.50 -36.56
C LEU A 7 -31.21 -18.61 -35.61
N ILE A 8 -30.40 -19.67 -35.75
CA ILE A 8 -29.23 -19.90 -34.89
C ILE A 8 -28.04 -19.01 -35.31
N THR A 9 -27.95 -18.65 -36.59
CA THR A 9 -26.92 -17.75 -37.12
C THR A 9 -27.19 -16.26 -36.85
N LEU A 10 -28.45 -15.86 -36.59
CA LEU A 10 -28.78 -14.47 -36.25
C LEU A 10 -28.57 -14.12 -34.76
N VAL A 11 -28.67 -15.10 -33.86
CA VAL A 11 -28.41 -14.91 -32.42
C VAL A 11 -26.90 -14.90 -32.12
N ALA A 12 -26.09 -15.53 -32.96
CA ALA A 12 -24.63 -15.54 -32.82
C ALA A 12 -23.95 -14.22 -33.23
N LEU A 13 -24.62 -13.35 -33.99
CA LEU A 13 -24.07 -12.07 -34.46
C LEU A 13 -24.40 -10.85 -33.59
N SER A 14 -25.23 -11.02 -32.55
CA SER A 14 -25.66 -9.92 -31.66
C SER A 14 -25.04 -9.96 -30.26
N ILE A 15 -24.12 -10.90 -30.00
CA ILE A 15 -23.44 -11.07 -28.69
C ILE A 15 -21.97 -10.60 -28.72
N VAL A 16 -21.50 -10.05 -29.84
CA VAL A 16 -20.14 -9.49 -29.93
C VAL A 16 -20.21 -7.97 -29.84
N LEU A 17 -19.44 -7.43 -28.87
CA LEU A 17 -19.17 -6.02 -28.59
C LEU A 17 -20.18 -5.26 -27.71
N PHE A 18 -20.25 -5.64 -26.43
CA PHE A 18 -20.21 -4.65 -25.36
C PHE A 18 -19.45 -5.20 -24.15
N SER A 19 -18.27 -5.77 -24.40
CA SER A 19 -17.21 -5.74 -23.39
C SER A 19 -16.73 -4.29 -23.33
N ALA A 20 -17.39 -3.48 -22.49
CA ALA A 20 -16.78 -2.23 -22.07
C ALA A 20 -15.45 -2.60 -21.41
N LEU A 21 -14.35 -2.49 -22.15
CA LEU A 21 -13.05 -2.32 -21.52
C LEU A 21 -13.21 -1.07 -20.69
N VAL A 22 -13.39 -1.24 -19.39
CA VAL A 22 -13.01 -0.19 -18.44
C VAL A 22 -11.51 -0.10 -18.59
N GLN A 23 -11.06 0.72 -19.55
CA GLN A 23 -9.70 1.22 -19.53
C GLN A 23 -9.61 1.99 -18.22
N LEU A 24 -9.03 1.36 -17.19
CA LEU A 24 -8.49 2.07 -16.06
C LEU A 24 -7.44 3.01 -16.66
N VAL A 25 -7.84 4.25 -16.93
CA VAL A 25 -6.91 5.31 -17.30
C VAL A 25 -6.01 5.47 -16.08
N SER A 26 -4.78 4.97 -16.19
CA SER A 26 -3.73 5.34 -15.24
C SER A 26 -3.54 6.84 -15.41
N ALA A 27 -3.88 7.61 -14.37
CA ALA A 27 -3.63 9.04 -14.42
C ALA A 27 -2.12 9.29 -14.44
N ASP A 28 -1.70 10.30 -15.19
CA ASP A 28 -0.30 10.70 -15.27
C ASP A 28 0.22 11.12 -13.88
N PHE A 29 1.46 10.80 -13.55
CA PHE A 29 2.09 11.11 -12.26
C PHE A 29 1.87 12.58 -11.89
N THR A 30 2.07 13.48 -12.84
CA THR A 30 2.00 14.92 -12.61
C THR A 30 0.61 15.41 -12.21
N GLN A 31 -0.44 14.67 -12.59
CA GLN A 31 -1.84 14.97 -12.26
C GLN A 31 -2.18 14.55 -10.84
N LEU A 32 -1.67 13.40 -10.40
CA LEU A 32 -1.99 12.85 -9.07
C LEU A 32 -1.00 13.27 -7.98
N PHE A 33 0.26 13.51 -8.35
CA PHE A 33 1.37 13.65 -7.42
C PHE A 33 2.24 14.86 -7.75
N LYS A 34 3.07 15.23 -6.78
CA LYS A 34 4.13 16.22 -6.89
C LYS A 34 5.36 15.73 -6.10
N PRO A 35 6.58 16.16 -6.47
CA PRO A 35 7.75 15.94 -5.62
C PRO A 35 7.53 16.53 -4.22
N ASN A 36 7.91 15.77 -3.19
CA ASN A 36 7.97 16.24 -1.81
C ASN A 36 9.37 16.81 -1.52
N TRP A 37 10.44 16.09 -1.91
CA TRP A 37 11.83 16.59 -1.88
C TRP A 37 12.68 15.97 -2.99
N ALA A 38 13.82 16.60 -3.28
CA ALA A 38 14.80 16.19 -4.32
C ALA A 38 14.15 15.84 -5.67
N PRO A 39 13.47 16.80 -6.33
CA PRO A 39 12.76 16.56 -7.59
C PRO A 39 13.68 16.12 -8.74
N ASP A 40 14.95 16.46 -8.69
CA ASP A 40 16.01 16.06 -9.62
C ASP A 40 16.35 14.56 -9.53
N HIS A 41 16.00 13.90 -8.42
CA HIS A 41 16.12 12.45 -8.23
C HIS A 41 14.83 11.68 -8.61
N ILE A 42 13.82 12.38 -9.13
CA ILE A 42 12.53 11.83 -9.56
C ILE A 42 12.41 11.99 -11.07
N VAL A 43 12.51 10.89 -11.81
CA VAL A 43 12.39 10.88 -13.27
C VAL A 43 11.09 10.20 -13.69
N THR A 44 10.27 10.88 -14.49
CA THR A 44 9.07 10.29 -15.10
C THR A 44 9.38 9.86 -16.53
N GLN A 45 9.15 8.58 -16.84
CA GLN A 45 9.29 8.01 -18.18
C GLN A 45 8.03 7.23 -18.55
N GLY A 46 7.21 7.80 -19.44
CA GLY A 46 5.86 7.29 -19.69
C GLY A 46 5.04 7.34 -18.40
N GLU A 47 4.40 6.22 -18.03
CA GLU A 47 3.62 6.10 -16.79
C GLU A 47 4.44 5.65 -15.57
N THR A 48 5.76 5.50 -15.72
CA THR A 48 6.66 5.02 -14.66
C THR A 48 7.46 6.17 -14.06
N ILE A 49 7.52 6.21 -12.73
CA ILE A 49 8.37 7.12 -11.97
C ILE A 49 9.54 6.33 -11.42
N TRP A 50 10.72 6.89 -11.55
CA TRP A 50 11.97 6.35 -11.07
C TRP A 50 12.43 7.23 -9.92
N LEU A 51 12.56 6.64 -8.72
CA LEU A 51 13.16 7.28 -7.57
C LEU A 51 14.60 6.82 -7.44
N THR A 52 15.51 7.79 -7.38
CA THR A 52 16.96 7.55 -7.30
C THR A 52 17.50 8.00 -5.95
N LEU A 53 18.36 7.18 -5.36
CA LEU A 53 19.07 7.49 -4.13
C LEU A 53 20.57 7.30 -4.37
N ASP A 54 21.35 8.30 -3.99
CA ASP A 54 22.81 8.25 -3.95
C ASP A 54 23.33 8.91 -2.66
N ASN A 55 24.65 9.11 -2.58
CA ASN A 55 25.30 9.63 -1.39
C ASN A 55 24.96 11.10 -1.08
N THR A 56 24.24 11.80 -1.95
CA THR A 56 23.84 13.19 -1.77
C THR A 56 22.45 13.29 -1.14
N THR A 57 21.45 12.58 -1.68
CA THR A 57 20.08 12.60 -1.19
C THR A 57 19.27 11.41 -1.68
N GLY A 58 18.26 11.03 -0.90
CA GLY A 58 17.11 10.28 -1.39
C GLY A 58 16.07 11.19 -2.01
N CYS A 59 14.89 10.67 -2.29
CA CYS A 59 13.79 11.45 -2.84
C CYS A 59 12.43 10.88 -2.44
N GLY A 60 11.38 11.67 -2.64
CA GLY A 60 10.02 11.23 -2.43
C GLY A 60 8.99 12.16 -3.04
N PHE A 61 7.80 11.61 -3.24
CA PHE A 61 6.64 12.29 -3.79
C PHE A 61 5.44 12.18 -2.86
N GLU A 62 4.47 13.06 -3.04
CA GLU A 62 3.20 13.05 -2.32
C GLU A 62 2.03 13.34 -3.27
N SER A 63 0.85 12.82 -2.94
CA SER A 63 -0.37 13.09 -3.71
C SER A 63 -0.81 14.53 -3.54
N ARG A 64 -1.42 15.09 -4.58
CA ARG A 64 -1.99 16.44 -4.54
C ARG A 64 -3.23 16.51 -3.66
N SER A 65 -3.99 15.43 -3.64
CA SER A 65 -5.22 15.32 -2.85
C SER A 65 -5.03 14.40 -1.65
N LYS A 66 -5.90 14.56 -0.65
CA LYS A 66 -5.98 13.67 0.51
C LYS A 66 -7.24 12.84 0.42
N TYR A 67 -7.18 11.63 0.98
CA TYR A 67 -8.25 10.65 0.87
C TYR A 67 -8.68 10.18 2.25
N LEU A 68 -9.97 9.92 2.41
CA LEU A 68 -10.55 9.33 3.61
C LEU A 68 -11.35 8.08 3.22
N PHE A 69 -10.79 6.90 3.51
CA PHE A 69 -11.30 5.60 3.09
C PHE A 69 -11.28 5.33 1.57
N GLY A 70 -11.32 4.04 1.22
CA GLY A 70 -11.28 3.53 -0.14
C GLY A 70 -10.16 2.52 -0.37
N LYS A 71 -9.73 2.39 -1.63
CA LYS A 71 -8.57 1.59 -2.02
C LYS A 71 -7.55 2.48 -2.73
N ALA A 72 -6.32 2.48 -2.24
CA ALA A 72 -5.17 3.09 -2.91
C ALA A 72 -4.21 1.97 -3.31
N SER A 73 -3.87 1.90 -4.60
CA SER A 73 -3.00 0.87 -5.15
C SER A 73 -1.95 1.48 -6.07
N LEU A 74 -0.75 0.89 -6.08
CA LEU A 74 0.26 1.17 -7.09
C LEU A 74 1.04 -0.11 -7.41
N GLN A 75 1.77 -0.07 -8.52
CA GLN A 75 2.75 -1.09 -8.84
C GLN A 75 4.16 -0.60 -8.50
N LEU A 76 4.92 -1.45 -7.82
CA LEU A 76 6.30 -1.14 -7.40
C LEU A 76 7.24 -2.27 -7.83
N LYS A 77 8.41 -1.88 -8.32
CA LYS A 77 9.58 -2.74 -8.52
C LYS A 77 10.74 -2.19 -7.69
N LEU A 78 11.32 -3.03 -6.83
CA LEU A 78 12.32 -2.62 -5.84
C LEU A 78 13.74 -2.55 -6.41
N VAL A 79 14.65 -1.98 -5.61
CA VAL A 79 16.07 -1.85 -5.94
C VAL A 79 16.69 -3.24 -6.14
N GLU A 80 17.29 -3.45 -7.31
CA GLU A 80 18.00 -4.68 -7.65
C GLU A 80 19.39 -4.75 -7.01
N GLY A 81 19.95 -5.96 -6.90
CA GLY A 81 21.29 -6.17 -6.35
C GLY A 81 21.38 -5.90 -4.84
N ASP A 82 22.49 -5.30 -4.42
CA ASP A 82 22.74 -5.00 -3.01
C ASP A 82 22.03 -3.70 -2.63
N SER A 83 20.99 -3.85 -1.82
CA SER A 83 20.12 -2.78 -1.34
C SER A 83 20.19 -2.63 0.19
N ALA A 84 21.23 -3.18 0.83
CA ALA A 84 21.36 -3.11 2.28
C ALA A 84 21.35 -1.65 2.76
N GLY A 85 20.67 -1.41 3.89
CA GLY A 85 20.45 -0.09 4.48
C GLY A 85 19.43 0.79 3.74
N ILE A 86 18.89 0.37 2.59
CA ILE A 86 17.94 1.16 1.81
C ILE A 86 16.50 0.78 2.15
N VAL A 87 15.65 1.79 2.28
CA VAL A 87 14.20 1.63 2.42
C VAL A 87 13.50 2.29 1.24
N THR A 88 12.72 1.49 0.52
CA THR A 88 11.67 2.01 -0.36
C THR A 88 10.36 2.03 0.43
N ALA A 89 9.64 3.14 0.46
CA ALA A 89 8.38 3.23 1.18
C ALA A 89 7.22 3.61 0.25
N PHE A 90 6.06 3.00 0.50
CA PHE A 90 4.76 3.40 -0.02
C PHE A 90 3.82 3.50 1.18
N TYR A 91 3.36 4.70 1.49
CA TYR A 91 2.60 4.94 2.71
C TYR A 91 1.49 5.96 2.49
N MET A 92 0.54 5.99 3.43
CA MET A 92 -0.45 7.04 3.52
C MET A 92 -0.29 7.74 4.86
N SER A 93 -0.21 9.07 4.90
CA SER A 93 -0.08 9.82 6.17
C SER A 93 -0.97 11.06 6.18
N SER A 94 -1.52 11.39 7.35
CA SER A 94 -2.05 12.72 7.63
C SER A 94 -0.95 13.66 8.13
N GLU A 95 -1.28 14.91 8.40
CA GLU A 95 -0.29 15.92 8.79
C GLU A 95 -0.19 16.09 10.32
N GLY A 96 0.99 16.51 10.77
CA GLY A 96 1.22 16.95 12.13
C GLY A 96 1.67 15.85 13.10
N PRO A 97 1.92 16.20 14.37
CA PRO A 97 2.50 15.28 15.34
C PRO A 97 1.55 14.15 15.77
N ASN A 98 0.24 14.35 15.62
CA ASN A 98 -0.78 13.37 15.94
C ASN A 98 -1.33 12.71 14.66
N HIS A 99 -0.49 12.50 13.66
CA HIS A 99 -0.92 11.95 12.37
C HIS A 99 -1.43 10.51 12.51
N ASP A 100 -2.29 10.13 11.58
CA ASP A 100 -2.61 8.75 11.26
C ASP A 100 -1.73 8.35 10.06
N GLU A 101 -1.19 7.13 10.06
CA GLU A 101 -0.31 6.65 8.96
C GLU A 101 -0.42 5.13 8.75
N LEU A 102 -0.31 4.70 7.49
CA LEU A 102 -0.32 3.31 7.05
C LEU A 102 0.89 3.04 6.16
N ASP A 103 1.70 2.05 6.53
CA ASP A 103 3.01 1.87 5.90
C ASP A 103 3.16 0.56 5.15
N PHE A 104 3.75 0.63 3.95
CA PHE A 104 4.60 -0.41 3.40
C PHE A 104 6.04 0.14 3.34
N GLU A 105 6.94 -0.51 4.06
CA GLU A 105 8.37 -0.23 4.02
C GLU A 105 9.11 -1.48 3.56
N PHE A 106 9.80 -1.39 2.43
CA PHE A 106 10.57 -2.48 1.87
C PHE A 106 12.03 -2.34 2.30
N LEU A 107 12.45 -3.26 3.15
CA LEU A 107 13.77 -3.27 3.76
C LEU A 107 14.72 -4.03 2.85
N GLY A 108 15.64 -3.29 2.22
CA GLY A 108 16.65 -3.87 1.35
C GLY A 108 17.63 -4.76 2.09
N ASN A 109 18.37 -5.55 1.31
CA ASN A 109 19.28 -6.56 1.83
C ASN A 109 20.50 -6.69 0.91
N ILE A 110 21.51 -7.42 1.38
CA ILE A 110 22.66 -7.76 0.55
C ILE A 110 22.23 -8.63 -0.64
N SER A 111 22.99 -8.56 -1.74
CA SER A 111 22.71 -9.36 -2.94
C SER A 111 22.49 -10.84 -2.62
N GLY A 112 21.37 -11.39 -3.11
CA GLY A 112 21.00 -12.79 -2.95
C GLY A 112 20.21 -13.12 -1.68
N GLU A 113 20.12 -12.19 -0.72
CA GLU A 113 19.27 -12.33 0.46
C GLU A 113 17.89 -11.69 0.23
N PRO A 114 16.81 -12.22 0.84
CA PRO A 114 15.46 -11.75 0.55
C PRO A 114 15.20 -10.37 1.15
N TYR A 115 14.38 -9.59 0.44
CA TYR A 115 13.72 -8.41 1.00
C TYR A 115 12.76 -8.80 2.14
N LEU A 116 12.56 -7.86 3.06
CA LEU A 116 11.42 -7.89 3.97
C LEU A 116 10.48 -6.74 3.63
N VAL A 117 9.17 -7.02 3.69
CA VAL A 117 8.14 -5.97 3.70
C VAL A 117 7.66 -5.77 5.14
N GLN A 118 7.88 -4.58 5.67
CA GLN A 118 7.34 -4.11 6.93
C GLN A 118 6.03 -3.38 6.68
N THR A 119 5.03 -3.65 7.51
CA THR A 119 3.81 -2.84 7.59
C THR A 119 3.70 -2.24 8.96
N ASN A 120 3.17 -1.01 9.06
CA ASN A 120 2.93 -0.35 10.32
C ASN A 120 1.62 0.46 10.25
N VAL A 121 1.09 0.81 11.42
CA VAL A 121 -0.13 1.61 11.56
C VAL A 121 0.07 2.60 12.70
N TYR A 122 0.09 3.89 12.37
CA TYR A 122 0.04 4.98 13.33
C TYR A 122 -1.40 5.47 13.48
N VAL A 123 -1.79 5.73 14.72
CA VAL A 123 -3.05 6.41 15.03
C VAL A 123 -2.78 7.48 16.07
N ASN A 124 -3.17 8.72 15.80
CA ASN A 124 -2.88 9.88 16.65
C ASN A 124 -1.40 9.99 17.07
N GLY A 125 -0.49 9.80 16.12
CA GLY A 125 0.96 9.87 16.30
C GLY A 125 1.59 8.66 16.99
N SER A 126 0.78 7.65 17.36
CA SER A 126 1.27 6.45 18.03
C SER A 126 1.32 5.28 17.05
N GLY A 127 2.54 4.83 16.71
CA GLY A 127 2.82 3.64 15.90
C GLY A 127 3.14 2.42 16.76
N ASN A 128 4.32 1.83 16.55
CA ASN A 128 4.79 0.59 17.21
C ASN A 128 3.95 -0.65 16.90
N ARG A 129 3.42 -0.74 15.67
CA ARG A 129 2.57 -1.86 15.23
C ARG A 129 3.20 -2.59 14.05
N GLU A 130 4.50 -2.78 14.07
CA GLU A 130 5.22 -3.35 12.93
C GLU A 130 4.89 -4.84 12.76
N GLN A 131 4.64 -5.25 11.53
CA GLN A 131 4.67 -6.66 11.12
C GLN A 131 5.60 -6.78 9.91
N ARG A 132 6.51 -7.75 9.93
CA ARG A 132 7.47 -7.98 8.83
C ARG A 132 7.19 -9.31 8.16
N HIS A 133 7.25 -9.32 6.84
CA HIS A 133 7.02 -10.51 6.04
C HIS A 133 8.14 -10.72 5.02
N THR A 134 8.51 -11.97 4.79
CA THR A 134 9.18 -12.35 3.52
C THR A 134 8.18 -12.31 2.38
N LEU A 135 8.65 -12.20 1.14
CA LEU A 135 7.80 -12.29 -0.05
C LEU A 135 7.91 -13.69 -0.70
N TRP A 136 6.85 -14.11 -1.39
CA TRP A 136 6.80 -15.39 -2.13
C TRP A 136 7.23 -15.25 -3.61
N PHE A 137 7.89 -14.14 -3.92
CA PHE A 137 8.43 -13.77 -5.22
C PHE A 137 9.63 -12.84 -5.01
N ASP A 138 10.41 -12.59 -6.07
CA ASP A 138 11.49 -11.63 -6.06
C ASP A 138 10.97 -10.23 -6.50
N PRO A 139 10.84 -9.27 -5.57
CA PRO A 139 10.24 -7.97 -5.85
C PRO A 139 11.12 -7.03 -6.70
N THR A 140 12.35 -7.42 -7.03
CA THR A 140 13.25 -6.62 -7.89
C THR A 140 13.11 -7.00 -9.37
N THR A 141 12.49 -8.15 -9.67
CA THR A 141 12.47 -8.70 -11.03
C THR A 141 11.30 -8.21 -11.87
N ASP A 142 10.13 -8.00 -11.27
CA ASP A 142 8.94 -7.47 -11.93
C ASP A 142 8.14 -6.55 -10.98
N PHE A 143 7.19 -5.84 -11.55
CA PHE A 143 6.25 -5.01 -10.81
C PHE A 143 5.18 -5.85 -10.12
N HIS A 144 5.00 -5.60 -8.82
CA HIS A 144 3.91 -6.17 -8.02
C HIS A 144 2.98 -5.07 -7.53
N THR A 145 1.71 -5.40 -7.34
CA THR A 145 0.70 -4.44 -6.90
C THR A 145 0.63 -4.42 -5.39
N TYR A 146 0.82 -3.24 -4.79
CA TYR A 146 0.68 -3.01 -3.36
C TYR A 146 -0.53 -2.15 -3.11
N SER A 147 -1.37 -2.51 -2.13
CA SER A 147 -2.62 -1.79 -1.90
C SER A 147 -2.95 -1.63 -0.42
N PHE A 148 -3.47 -0.45 -0.09
CA PHE A 148 -4.25 -0.22 1.12
C PHE A 148 -5.73 -0.28 0.76
N PHE A 149 -6.49 -1.11 1.46
CA PHE A 149 -7.94 -0.99 1.54
C PHE A 149 -8.31 -0.52 2.94
N TRP A 150 -8.99 0.61 3.04
CA TRP A 150 -9.28 1.28 4.31
C TRP A 150 -10.73 1.73 4.34
N ASN A 151 -11.48 1.34 5.36
CA ASN A 151 -12.85 1.79 5.58
C ASN A 151 -13.13 1.99 7.07
N HIS A 152 -14.38 2.20 7.47
CA HIS A 152 -14.72 2.40 8.89
C HIS A 152 -14.49 1.15 9.77
N ARG A 153 -14.23 -0.02 9.19
CA ARG A 153 -14.23 -1.31 9.87
C ARG A 153 -12.86 -1.96 9.95
N SER A 154 -12.03 -1.77 8.93
CA SER A 154 -10.69 -2.34 8.89
C SER A 154 -9.80 -1.66 7.87
N ILE A 155 -8.51 -1.73 8.14
CA ILE A 155 -7.44 -1.55 7.15
C ILE A 155 -6.97 -2.94 6.73
N VAL A 156 -6.79 -3.15 5.43
CA VAL A 156 -6.22 -4.36 4.85
C VAL A 156 -5.04 -3.96 3.98
N PHE A 157 -3.90 -4.59 4.23
CA PHE A 157 -2.69 -4.48 3.41
C PHE A 157 -2.69 -5.64 2.44
N LEU A 158 -2.56 -5.36 1.14
CA LEU A 158 -2.56 -6.39 0.10
C LEU A 158 -1.32 -6.31 -0.79
N ILE A 159 -0.88 -7.48 -1.24
CA ILE A 159 0.14 -7.65 -2.27
C ILE A 159 -0.49 -8.55 -3.35
N ASP A 160 -0.61 -8.05 -4.57
CA ASP A 160 -1.30 -8.73 -5.69
C ASP A 160 -2.70 -9.26 -5.31
N ASP A 161 -3.48 -8.41 -4.64
CA ASP A 161 -4.80 -8.71 -4.07
C ASP A 161 -4.83 -9.85 -3.02
N ILE A 162 -3.67 -10.34 -2.58
CA ILE A 162 -3.51 -11.26 -1.45
C ILE A 162 -3.37 -10.43 -0.17
N PRO A 163 -4.32 -10.52 0.78
CA PRO A 163 -4.21 -9.82 2.05
C PRO A 163 -3.08 -10.40 2.89
N ILE A 164 -2.16 -9.54 3.34
CA ILE A 164 -1.04 -9.94 4.22
C ILE A 164 -1.31 -9.55 5.69
N ARG A 165 -2.12 -8.52 5.92
CA ARG A 165 -2.45 -8.00 7.25
C ARG A 165 -3.83 -7.37 7.26
N ILE A 166 -4.53 -7.51 8.39
CA ILE A 166 -5.74 -6.76 8.72
C ILE A 166 -5.55 -6.05 10.05
N PHE A 167 -5.83 -4.75 10.08
CA PHE A 167 -6.01 -3.98 11.31
C PHE A 167 -7.50 -3.64 11.47
N ALA A 168 -8.19 -4.32 12.38
CA ALA A 168 -9.62 -4.15 12.58
C ALA A 168 -9.91 -2.92 13.46
N ASN A 169 -10.98 -2.19 13.14
CA ASN A 169 -11.52 -1.16 14.03
C ASN A 169 -12.03 -1.83 15.32
N LYS A 170 -11.30 -1.59 16.41
CA LYS A 170 -11.56 -2.08 17.75
C LYS A 170 -11.87 -0.94 18.73
N GLU A 171 -12.40 0.20 18.26
CA GLU A 171 -12.76 1.35 19.10
C GLU A 171 -13.72 0.98 20.25
N LYS A 172 -14.58 -0.03 20.06
CA LYS A 172 -15.48 -0.55 21.10
C LYS A 172 -14.76 -1.07 22.35
N ILE A 173 -13.49 -1.44 22.24
CA ILE A 173 -12.64 -1.87 23.37
C ILE A 173 -11.53 -0.85 23.67
N GLY A 174 -11.67 0.38 23.18
CA GLY A 174 -10.76 1.49 23.46
C GLY A 174 -9.47 1.53 22.63
N VAL A 175 -9.41 0.83 21.50
CA VAL A 175 -8.30 0.93 20.53
C VAL A 175 -8.62 2.05 19.53
N SER A 176 -7.77 3.06 19.44
CA SER A 176 -7.92 4.13 18.44
C SER A 176 -7.83 3.58 17.02
N TYR A 177 -8.56 4.20 16.09
CA TYR A 177 -8.59 3.80 14.68
C TYR A 177 -8.57 5.03 13.78
N PRO A 178 -7.81 5.02 12.66
CA PRO A 178 -7.69 6.19 11.80
C PRO A 178 -8.98 6.30 10.98
N LYS A 179 -9.86 7.21 11.40
CA LYS A 179 -11.16 7.49 10.74
C LYS A 179 -11.46 8.97 10.62
N ALA A 180 -10.60 9.80 11.20
CA ALA A 180 -10.86 11.22 11.41
C ALA A 180 -9.90 12.12 10.65
N GLN A 181 -8.84 11.57 10.05
CA GLN A 181 -7.82 12.34 9.35
C GLN A 181 -7.68 11.79 7.93
N ALA A 182 -7.87 12.65 6.92
CA ALA A 182 -7.58 12.26 5.56
C ALA A 182 -6.06 12.21 5.35
N MET A 183 -5.62 11.22 4.60
CA MET A 183 -4.21 10.94 4.37
C MET A 183 -3.82 11.22 2.93
N GLY A 184 -2.66 11.83 2.73
CA GLY A 184 -1.98 11.86 1.44
C GLY A 184 -1.36 10.49 1.14
N ILE A 185 -1.11 10.19 -0.13
CA ILE A 185 -0.37 9.02 -0.57
C ILE A 185 1.05 9.45 -0.88
N HIS A 186 2.02 8.71 -0.37
CA HIS A 186 3.44 9.03 -0.47
C HIS A 186 4.23 7.85 -1.00
N GLY A 187 5.32 8.15 -1.71
CA GLY A 187 6.34 7.18 -2.08
C GLY A 187 7.72 7.80 -1.87
N SER A 188 8.68 7.01 -1.38
CA SER A 188 10.03 7.52 -1.13
C SER A 188 11.10 6.43 -1.19
N LEU A 189 12.34 6.87 -1.38
CA LEU A 189 13.54 6.04 -1.34
C LEU A 189 14.61 6.74 -0.51
N TRP A 190 15.07 6.10 0.57
CA TRP A 190 15.98 6.72 1.54
C TRP A 190 16.87 5.71 2.26
N ASN A 191 17.93 6.20 2.89
CA ASN A 191 18.85 5.39 3.70
C ASN A 191 18.37 5.31 5.16
N ALA A 192 18.36 4.11 5.71
CA ALA A 192 17.89 3.77 7.05
C ALA A 192 18.88 2.82 7.74
N ASP A 193 20.16 3.15 7.62
CA ASP A 193 21.30 2.34 8.09
C ASP A 193 21.16 1.84 9.53
N ASP A 194 20.52 2.61 10.39
CA ASP A 194 20.42 2.31 11.81
C ASP A 194 19.48 1.16 12.14
N TRP A 195 18.62 0.73 11.20
CA TRP A 195 17.63 -0.30 11.52
C TRP A 195 17.19 -1.20 10.35
N ALA A 196 17.30 -0.76 9.08
CA ALA A 196 16.65 -1.44 7.96
C ALA A 196 17.12 -2.88 7.75
N THR A 197 18.43 -3.08 7.58
CA THR A 197 18.96 -4.41 7.21
C THR A 197 19.55 -5.11 8.42
N GLN A 198 18.99 -6.27 8.76
CA GLN A 198 19.40 -7.11 9.88
C GLN A 198 19.42 -6.36 11.23
N GLY A 199 18.49 -5.43 11.42
CA GLY A 199 18.41 -4.58 12.62
C GLY A 199 19.52 -3.52 12.66
N GLY A 200 19.95 -3.03 11.50
CA GLY A 200 20.97 -1.98 11.37
C GLY A 200 22.41 -2.46 11.42
N ARG A 201 22.64 -3.78 11.41
CA ARG A 201 24.00 -4.37 11.44
C ARG A 201 24.71 -4.26 10.09
N VAL A 202 23.96 -4.27 8.99
CA VAL A 202 24.50 -4.13 7.65
C VAL A 202 24.12 -2.75 7.13
N LYS A 203 25.13 -1.99 6.71
CA LYS A 203 25.04 -0.60 6.28
C LYS A 203 25.03 -0.53 4.75
N THR A 204 24.54 0.59 4.21
CA THR A 204 24.57 0.85 2.78
C THR A 204 25.99 0.94 2.25
N ASN A 205 26.26 0.13 1.23
CA ASN A 205 27.46 0.26 0.44
C ASN A 205 27.25 1.27 -0.70
N TRP A 206 27.62 2.53 -0.45
CA TRP A 206 27.44 3.63 -1.40
C TRP A 206 28.22 3.47 -2.72
N THR A 207 29.15 2.52 -2.84
CA THR A 207 29.77 2.21 -4.15
C THR A 207 28.78 1.59 -5.14
N ASN A 208 27.65 1.09 -4.65
CA ASN A 208 26.58 0.51 -5.47
C ASN A 208 25.52 1.54 -5.87
N ALA A 209 25.66 2.80 -5.45
CA ALA A 209 24.79 3.87 -5.90
C ALA A 209 24.97 4.14 -7.42
N PRO A 210 23.92 4.58 -8.12
CA PRO A 210 22.60 4.92 -7.58
C PRO A 210 21.70 3.70 -7.30
N PHE A 211 20.94 3.77 -6.22
CA PHE A 211 19.86 2.83 -5.92
C PHE A 211 18.56 3.35 -6.56
N VAL A 212 17.80 2.47 -7.19
CA VAL A 212 16.66 2.87 -8.02
C VAL A 212 15.44 2.01 -7.71
N SER A 213 14.32 2.65 -7.37
CA SER A 213 13.01 2.00 -7.26
C SER A 213 12.02 2.61 -8.25
N MET A 214 11.08 1.80 -8.74
CA MET A 214 10.19 2.20 -9.84
C MET A 214 8.73 2.05 -9.43
N PHE A 215 7.95 3.10 -9.64
CA PHE A 215 6.52 3.15 -9.31
C PHE A 215 5.71 3.40 -10.58
N ARG A 216 4.57 2.72 -10.76
CA ARG A 216 3.64 2.96 -11.87
C ARG A 216 2.21 2.57 -11.52
N SER A 217 1.29 2.79 -12.46
CA SER A 217 -0.10 2.28 -12.40
C SER A 217 -0.82 2.64 -11.09
N PHE A 218 -0.84 3.94 -10.76
CA PHE A 218 -1.54 4.43 -9.59
C PHE A 218 -3.05 4.34 -9.79
N ASN A 219 -3.70 3.54 -8.95
CA ASN A 219 -5.15 3.37 -8.95
C ASN A 219 -5.71 3.79 -7.58
N ILE A 220 -6.37 4.95 -7.57
CA ILE A 220 -6.94 5.54 -6.37
C ILE A 220 -8.47 5.54 -6.52
N ASP A 221 -9.09 4.50 -5.95
CA ASP A 221 -10.55 4.42 -5.79
C ASP A 221 -10.90 4.75 -4.33
N ALA A 222 -10.64 6.00 -3.97
CA ALA A 222 -10.75 6.50 -2.61
C ALA A 222 -11.52 7.83 -2.54
N CYS A 223 -12.13 8.09 -1.38
CA CYS A 223 -12.97 9.26 -1.21
C CYS A 223 -12.08 10.49 -1.00
N GLU A 224 -11.91 11.25 -2.07
CA GLU A 224 -11.10 12.47 -2.10
C GLU A 224 -11.74 13.60 -1.29
N LEU A 225 -10.97 14.24 -0.41
CA LEU A 225 -11.36 15.49 0.25
C LEU A 225 -10.76 16.67 -0.51
N LEU A 226 -11.64 17.50 -1.09
CA LEU A 226 -11.23 18.73 -1.73
C LEU A 226 -10.85 19.77 -0.66
N PRO A 227 -9.78 20.56 -0.86
CA PRO A 227 -9.31 21.57 0.11
C PRO A 227 -10.38 22.58 0.53
N GLU A 228 -11.36 22.85 -0.34
CA GLU A 228 -12.43 23.83 -0.15
C GLU A 228 -13.72 23.24 0.44
N SER A 229 -13.77 21.91 0.65
CA SER A 229 -14.95 21.26 1.22
C SER A 229 -14.92 21.31 2.75
N ASP A 230 -15.94 21.94 3.32
CA ASP A 230 -16.08 22.20 4.75
C ASP A 230 -16.22 20.87 5.53
N GLY A 231 -15.07 20.35 5.96
CA GLY A 231 -14.93 19.30 6.97
C GLY A 231 -15.13 17.85 6.54
N LEU A 232 -14.66 16.95 7.41
CA LEU A 232 -14.93 15.51 7.40
C LEU A 232 -16.42 15.12 7.34
N ALA A 233 -17.34 16.09 7.47
CA ALA A 233 -18.79 15.93 7.47
C ALA A 233 -19.39 15.66 6.07
N GLY A 234 -18.57 15.68 5.00
CA GLY A 234 -18.95 15.28 3.64
C GLY A 234 -19.28 13.78 3.47
N LYS A 235 -19.42 13.31 2.21
CA LYS A 235 -19.74 11.90 1.89
C LYS A 235 -18.74 10.90 2.50
N CYS A 236 -17.46 11.28 2.63
CA CYS A 236 -16.39 10.37 3.04
C CYS A 236 -16.46 9.97 4.52
N GLY A 237 -16.83 10.88 5.43
CA GLY A 237 -16.90 10.60 6.86
C GLY A 237 -18.19 9.90 7.33
N LYS A 238 -19.17 9.72 6.44
CA LYS A 238 -20.46 9.09 6.79
C LYS A 238 -20.46 7.61 6.43
N LEU A 239 -20.56 6.77 7.45
CA LEU A 239 -20.65 5.31 7.32
C LEU A 239 -21.70 4.89 6.26
N GLY A 240 -21.26 4.08 5.28
CA GLY A 240 -22.14 3.47 4.27
C GLY A 240 -22.46 4.36 3.06
N GLN A 241 -21.96 5.60 3.03
CA GLN A 241 -22.14 6.47 1.87
C GLN A 241 -21.15 6.19 0.75
N PHE A 242 -19.89 5.88 1.08
CA PHE A 242 -18.88 5.49 0.11
C PHE A 242 -18.94 3.98 -0.20
N TRP A 243 -18.43 3.56 -1.37
CA TRP A 243 -18.55 2.17 -1.82
C TRP A 243 -17.86 1.18 -0.87
N SER A 244 -16.74 1.60 -0.26
CA SER A 244 -15.92 0.76 0.63
C SER A 244 -16.63 0.36 1.93
N ASP A 245 -17.75 1.02 2.27
CA ASP A 245 -18.58 0.71 3.44
C ASP A 245 -19.90 0.01 3.09
N LYS A 246 -20.17 -0.25 1.80
CA LYS A 246 -21.40 -0.93 1.39
C LYS A 246 -21.44 -2.36 1.97
N PRO A 247 -22.65 -2.92 2.20
CA PRO A 247 -22.80 -4.30 2.63
C PRO A 247 -22.02 -5.25 1.71
N GLY A 248 -21.19 -6.12 2.29
CA GLY A 248 -20.31 -7.03 1.55
C GLY A 248 -18.83 -6.60 1.56
N MET A 249 -18.53 -5.30 1.66
CA MET A 249 -17.14 -4.79 1.77
C MET A 249 -16.55 -4.93 3.17
N ASN A 250 -17.32 -5.50 4.10
CA ASN A 250 -17.00 -5.51 5.53
C ASN A 250 -16.06 -6.63 5.94
N ARG A 251 -15.73 -7.56 5.05
CA ARG A 251 -15.01 -8.80 5.37
C ARG A 251 -14.22 -9.31 4.18
N LEU A 252 -13.01 -9.79 4.46
CA LEU A 252 -12.31 -10.69 3.54
C LEU A 252 -13.22 -11.86 3.18
N ASN A 253 -13.28 -12.22 1.90
CA ASN A 253 -14.01 -13.40 1.46
C ASN A 253 -13.33 -14.72 1.95
N LYS A 254 -13.95 -15.87 1.71
CA LYS A 254 -13.42 -17.16 2.20
C LYS A 254 -12.02 -17.48 1.65
N GLN A 255 -11.74 -17.12 0.41
CA GLN A 255 -10.45 -17.33 -0.23
C GLN A 255 -9.39 -16.39 0.35
N GLN A 256 -9.70 -15.10 0.46
CA GLN A 256 -8.83 -14.10 1.08
C GLN A 256 -8.46 -14.46 2.53
N ARG A 257 -9.38 -15.02 3.31
CA ARG A 257 -9.04 -15.52 4.67
C ARG A 257 -8.08 -16.71 4.65
N LYS A 258 -8.19 -17.61 3.67
CA LYS A 258 -7.24 -18.72 3.49
C LYS A 258 -5.87 -18.21 3.07
N GLN A 259 -5.83 -17.25 2.14
CA GLN A 259 -4.61 -16.59 1.69
C GLN A 259 -3.91 -15.88 2.86
N LEU A 260 -4.63 -15.05 3.62
CA LEU A 260 -4.08 -14.39 4.81
C LEU A 260 -3.50 -15.39 5.81
N LYS A 261 -4.21 -16.49 6.07
CA LYS A 261 -3.71 -17.56 6.94
C LYS A 261 -2.41 -18.16 6.39
N TRP A 262 -2.34 -18.41 5.08
CA TRP A 262 -1.14 -18.92 4.44
C TRP A 262 0.03 -17.93 4.55
N VAL A 263 -0.20 -16.63 4.33
CA VAL A 263 0.82 -15.59 4.50
C VAL A 263 1.33 -15.55 5.95
N ILE A 264 0.41 -15.52 6.92
CA ILE A 264 0.78 -15.51 8.35
C ILE A 264 1.57 -16.76 8.74
N THR A 265 1.21 -17.94 8.22
CA THR A 265 1.90 -19.19 8.56
C THR A 265 3.29 -19.29 7.93
N ASN A 266 3.46 -18.82 6.69
CA ASN A 266 4.68 -19.12 5.91
C ASN A 266 5.63 -17.92 5.79
N HIS A 267 5.14 -16.70 5.97
CA HIS A 267 5.88 -15.49 5.59
C HIS A 267 5.98 -14.43 6.69
N LEU A 268 5.14 -14.44 7.72
CA LEU A 268 5.23 -13.50 8.84
C LEU A 268 6.44 -13.85 9.74
N VAL A 269 7.47 -13.01 9.72
CA VAL A 269 8.72 -13.23 10.47
C VAL A 269 8.85 -12.38 11.73
N TYR A 270 8.10 -11.27 11.81
CA TYR A 270 8.00 -10.45 13.02
C TYR A 270 6.58 -9.93 13.19
N ASP A 271 6.06 -9.96 14.42
CA ASP A 271 4.72 -9.53 14.77
C ASP A 271 4.74 -8.85 16.14
N TYR A 272 4.49 -7.54 16.16
CA TYR A 272 4.45 -6.76 17.41
C TYR A 272 3.49 -7.36 18.46
N CYS A 273 2.40 -8.01 18.04
CA CYS A 273 1.46 -8.68 18.94
C CYS A 273 2.06 -9.89 19.68
N LYS A 274 3.24 -10.36 19.27
CA LYS A 274 3.96 -11.49 19.88
C LYS A 274 5.29 -11.08 20.51
N ASP A 275 5.66 -9.80 20.42
CA ASP A 275 6.90 -9.26 20.96
C ASP A 275 6.74 -8.92 22.45
N VAL A 276 6.75 -9.97 23.29
CA VAL A 276 6.66 -9.85 24.75
C VAL A 276 7.81 -9.01 25.35
N PRO A 277 9.07 -9.11 24.88
CA PRO A 277 10.14 -8.22 25.33
C PRO A 277 9.85 -6.73 25.11
N ARG A 278 9.22 -6.37 23.99
CA ARG A 278 8.88 -4.97 23.69
C ARG A 278 7.65 -4.47 24.44
N PHE A 279 6.65 -5.32 24.65
CA PHE A 279 5.37 -4.95 25.25
C PHE A 279 5.13 -5.68 26.58
N LEU A 280 5.41 -4.99 27.69
CA LEU A 280 5.09 -5.48 29.05
C LEU A 280 3.60 -5.78 29.20
N GLU A 281 2.74 -4.96 28.59
CA GLU A 281 1.32 -5.22 28.39
C GLU A 281 1.04 -5.26 26.89
N LEU A 282 0.48 -6.38 26.41
CA LEU A 282 0.17 -6.52 24.99
C LEU A 282 -0.86 -5.46 24.54
N PRO A 283 -0.69 -4.88 23.34
CA PRO A 283 -1.67 -3.95 22.79
C PRO A 283 -3.07 -4.56 22.76
N LYS A 284 -4.11 -3.78 23.13
CA LYS A 284 -5.49 -4.28 23.29
C LYS A 284 -6.05 -4.88 22.00
N GLU A 285 -5.60 -4.39 20.86
CA GLU A 285 -5.95 -4.90 19.54
C GLU A 285 -5.40 -6.31 19.27
N CYS A 286 -4.35 -6.73 19.97
CA CYS A 286 -3.77 -8.07 19.89
C CYS A 286 -4.51 -9.09 20.77
N LEU A 287 -5.26 -8.62 21.76
CA LEU A 287 -6.04 -9.47 22.65
C LEU A 287 -7.23 -10.09 21.91
N LYS A 288 -7.48 -11.37 22.18
CA LYS A 288 -8.55 -12.17 21.58
C LYS A 288 -9.92 -11.80 22.14
#